data_AF-A0A0F8Y7Y8-F1
#
_entry.id   AF-A0A0F8Y7Y8-F1
#
_cell.length_a   1.000
_cell.length_b   1.000
_cell.length_c   1.000
_cell.angle_alpha   90.00
_cell.angle_beta   90.00
_cell.angle_gamma   90.00
#
_symmetry.space_group_name_H-M   'P 1'
#
loop_
_entity.id
_entity.type
_entity.pdbx_description
1 polymer ?
#
loop_
_entity_poly.entity_id
_entity_poly.type
_entity_poly.pdbx_seq_one_letter_code
_entity_poly.pdbx_strand_id
1 'polypeptide(L)'
;SFREGLLSNVLNPKTALFYMALLPQFVDPSGSAFQQSLILAGVHFVMAMVWQCGLAWAVVRFRGLGVGVRVKRLLNGLTGGFFIAMGARLASN
;
A
#
# COMPACT_ATOMS: atom_id res chain seq x y z
N SER A 1 -7.09 -15.18 -10.00
CA SER A 1 -6.65 -13.79 -10.26
C SER A 1 -7.59 -12.71 -9.73
N PHE A 2 -8.70 -12.30 -10.38
CA PHE A 2 -9.50 -11.16 -9.89
C PHE A 2 -10.25 -11.47 -8.57
N ARG A 3 -10.91 -12.63 -8.48
CA ARG A 3 -11.63 -13.04 -7.26
C ARG A 3 -10.71 -13.22 -6.06
N GLU A 4 -9.53 -13.83 -6.25
CA GLU A 4 -8.52 -13.95 -5.19
C GLU A 4 -7.96 -12.59 -4.76
N GLY A 5 -7.67 -11.69 -5.72
CA GLY A 5 -7.22 -10.33 -5.39
C GLY A 5 -8.29 -9.53 -4.64
N LEU A 6 -9.55 -9.65 -5.04
CA LEU A 6 -10.69 -9.02 -4.37
C LEU A 6 -10.87 -9.59 -2.96
N LEU A 7 -10.92 -10.91 -2.82
CA LEU A 7 -11.05 -11.57 -1.52
C LEU A 7 -9.85 -11.27 -0.62
N SER A 8 -8.63 -11.27 -1.14
CA SER A 8 -7.43 -10.92 -0.38
C SER A 8 -7.42 -9.48 0.12
N ASN A 9 -7.95 -8.53 -0.68
CA ASN A 9 -8.09 -7.14 -0.25
C ASN A 9 -9.22 -6.95 0.76
N VAL A 10 -10.40 -7.55 0.52
CA VAL A 10 -11.57 -7.45 1.41
C VAL A 10 -11.28 -8.11 2.76
N LEU A 11 -10.63 -9.27 2.74
CA LEU A 11 -10.23 -10.01 3.93
C LEU A 11 -8.95 -9.46 4.57
N ASN A 12 -8.37 -8.36 4.07
CA ASN A 12 -7.17 -7.78 4.66
C ASN A 12 -7.55 -7.02 5.95
N PRO A 13 -7.33 -7.62 7.14
CA PRO A 13 -7.80 -6.99 8.38
C PRO A 13 -7.03 -5.70 8.67
N LYS A 14 -5.83 -5.54 8.10
CA LYS A 14 -5.00 -4.36 8.33
C LYS A 14 -5.64 -3.09 7.79
N THR A 15 -6.27 -3.15 6.62
CA THR A 15 -6.98 -2.00 6.04
C THR A 15 -8.16 -1.61 6.91
N ALA A 16 -8.97 -2.58 7.34
CA ALA A 16 -10.10 -2.34 8.24
C ALA A 16 -9.64 -1.74 9.58
N LEU A 17 -8.61 -2.33 10.21
CA LEU A 17 -8.04 -1.85 11.46
C LEU A 17 -7.46 -0.43 11.35
N PHE A 18 -6.79 -0.12 10.24
CA PHE A 18 -6.28 1.22 9.96
C PHE A 18 -7.42 2.25 9.96
N TYR A 19 -8.49 1.99 9.21
CA TYR A 19 -9.63 2.91 9.15
C TYR A 19 -10.38 2.99 10.49
N MET A 20 -10.54 1.89 11.21
CA MET A 20 -11.13 1.91 12.55
C MET A 20 -10.30 2.71 13.56
N ALA A 21 -8.97 2.69 13.45
CA ALA A 21 -8.09 3.42 14.37
C ALA A 21 -7.95 4.91 14.03
N LEU A 22 -7.92 5.25 12.73
CA LEU A 22 -7.65 6.61 12.26
C LEU A 22 -8.91 7.44 11.99
N LEU A 23 -9.96 6.87 11.39
CA LEU A 23 -11.15 7.66 11.02
C LEU A 23 -11.80 8.35 12.23
N PRO A 24 -12.00 7.70 13.40
CA PRO A 24 -12.66 8.36 14.52
C PRO A 24 -11.94 9.61 15.02
N GLN A 25 -10.62 9.72 14.79
CA GLN A 25 -9.82 10.87 15.21
C GLN A 25 -10.11 12.13 14.39
N PHE A 26 -10.68 11.96 13.19
CA PHE A 26 -10.98 13.04 12.25
C PHE A 26 -12.48 13.27 12.04
N VAL A 27 -13.34 12.50 12.73
CA VAL A 27 -14.79 12.62 12.63
C VAL A 27 -15.29 13.48 13.79
N ASP A 28 -16.03 14.54 13.46
CA ASP A 28 -16.77 15.34 14.44
C ASP A 28 -17.97 14.55 14.96
N PRO A 29 -18.08 14.29 16.29
CA PRO A 29 -19.20 13.58 16.90
C PRO A 29 -20.56 14.26 16.70
N SER A 30 -20.58 15.57 16.44
CA SER A 30 -21.82 16.34 16.26
C SER A 30 -22.43 16.20 14.86
N GLY A 31 -21.67 15.69 13.89
CA GLY A 31 -22.10 15.51 12.50
C GLY A 31 -22.38 14.06 12.11
N SER A 32 -22.72 13.84 10.83
CA SER A 32 -22.89 12.48 10.30
C SER A 32 -21.54 11.78 10.15
N ALA A 33 -21.26 10.84 11.06
CA ALA A 33 -20.04 10.03 11.03
C ALA A 33 -19.88 9.25 9.71
N PHE A 34 -21.00 8.80 9.11
CA PHE A 34 -20.99 8.06 7.84
C PHE A 34 -20.51 8.94 6.67
N GLN A 35 -21.06 10.15 6.54
CA GLN A 35 -20.66 11.07 5.46
C GLN A 35 -19.20 11.49 5.58
N GLN A 36 -18.76 11.85 6.79
CA GLN A 36 -17.37 12.25 7.05
C GLN A 36 -16.39 11.09 6.75
N SER A 37 -16.73 9.88 7.19
CA SER A 37 -15.94 8.68 6.90
C SER A 37 -15.86 8.38 5.41
N LEU A 38 -16.96 8.53 4.67
CA LEU A 38 -17.01 8.31 3.23
C LEU A 38 -16.14 9.34 2.48
N ILE A 39 -16.17 10.61 2.88
CA ILE A 39 -15.33 11.66 2.32
C ILE A 39 -13.85 11.36 2.58
N LEU A 40 -13.48 11.02 3.82
CA LEU A 40 -12.09 10.70 4.17
C LEU A 40 -11.58 9.48 3.39
N ALA A 41 -12.37 8.41 3.30
CA ALA A 41 -12.04 7.24 2.52
C ALA A 41 -11.89 7.59 1.02
N GLY A 42 -12.77 8.44 0.49
CA GLY A 42 -12.70 8.93 -0.88
C GLY A 42 -11.43 9.73 -1.16
N VAL A 43 -11.07 10.68 -0.29
CA VAL A 43 -9.84 11.47 -0.42
C VAL A 43 -8.61 10.56 -0.37
N HIS A 44 -8.57 9.63 0.57
CA HIS A 44 -7.48 8.64 0.65
C HIS A 44 -7.40 7.80 -0.63
N PHE A 45 -8.53 7.32 -1.14
CA PHE A 45 -8.58 6.55 -2.39
C PHE A 45 -8.03 7.35 -3.58
N VAL A 46 -8.41 8.62 -3.72
CA VAL A 46 -7.91 9.50 -4.79
C VAL A 46 -6.40 9.69 -4.67
N MET A 47 -5.88 9.98 -3.47
CA MET A 47 -4.44 10.11 -3.25
C MET A 47 -3.69 8.83 -3.61
N ALA A 48 -4.20 7.68 -3.18
CA ALA A 48 -3.62 6.39 -3.52
C ALA A 48 -3.65 6.13 -5.03
N MET A 49 -4.75 6.45 -5.71
CA MET A 49 -4.87 6.28 -7.16
C MET A 49 -3.88 7.18 -7.92
N VAL A 50 -3.80 8.47 -7.55
CA VAL A 50 -2.84 9.41 -8.15
C VAL A 50 -1.41 8.91 -7.97
N TRP A 51 -1.08 8.44 -6.76
CA TRP A 51 0.24 7.87 -6.49
C TRP A 51 0.53 6.63 -7.33
N GLN A 52 -0.38 5.65 -7.37
CA GLN A 52 -0.20 4.41 -8.12
C GLN A 52 -0.11 4.66 -9.62
N CYS A 53 -0.97 5.52 -10.18
CA CYS A 53 -0.92 5.92 -11.57
C CYS A 53 0.37 6.68 -11.89
N GLY A 54 0.79 7.60 -11.02
CA GLY A 54 2.05 8.33 -11.17
C GLY A 54 3.27 7.41 -11.16
N LEU A 55 3.29 6.44 -10.25
CA LEU A 55 4.33 5.41 -10.19
C LEU A 55 4.33 4.54 -11.45
N ALA A 56 3.16 4.05 -11.88
CA ALA A 56 3.03 3.25 -13.10
C ALA A 56 3.50 4.03 -14.33
N TRP A 57 3.11 5.30 -14.45
CA TRP A 57 3.55 6.18 -15.52
C TRP A 57 5.07 6.38 -15.49
N ALA A 58 5.65 6.65 -14.33
CA ALA A 58 7.09 6.78 -14.17
C ALA A 58 7.80 5.48 -14.60
N VAL A 59 7.36 4.32 -14.09
CA VAL A 59 7.93 3.02 -14.46
C VAL A 59 7.90 2.80 -15.97
N VAL A 60 6.79 3.12 -16.64
CA VAL A 60 6.67 2.99 -18.11
C VAL A 60 7.61 3.98 -18.82
N ARG A 61 7.65 5.24 -18.37
CA ARG A 61 8.47 6.31 -18.96
C ARG A 61 9.97 6.04 -18.85
N PHE A 62 10.41 5.47 -17.73
CA PHE A 62 11.80 5.11 -17.44
C PHE A 62 12.16 3.69 -17.89
N ARG A 63 11.19 2.89 -18.37
CA ARG A 63 11.43 1.52 -18.86
C ARG A 63 12.40 1.48 -20.03
N GLY A 64 12.36 2.50 -20.90
CA GLY A 64 13.26 2.65 -22.04
C GLY A 64 14.68 3.11 -21.70
N LEU A 65 14.91 3.64 -20.50
CA LEU A 65 16.24 4.07 -20.04
C LEU A 65 17.13 2.89 -19.59
N GLY A 66 16.61 1.66 -19.63
CA GLY A 66 17.42 0.44 -19.46
C GLY A 66 18.11 0.36 -18.12
N VAL A 67 17.37 0.05 -17.04
CA VAL A 67 18.01 -0.29 -15.76
C VAL A 67 18.84 -1.57 -15.96
N GLY A 68 20.17 -1.44 -15.87
CA GLY A 68 21.10 -2.52 -16.13
C GLY A 68 20.82 -3.77 -15.29
N VAL A 69 21.06 -4.94 -15.88
CA VAL A 69 20.80 -6.26 -15.25
C VAL A 69 21.46 -6.38 -13.87
N ARG A 70 22.65 -5.78 -13.68
CA ARG A 70 23.35 -5.73 -12.38
C ARG A 70 22.60 -4.94 -11.32
N VAL A 71 22.03 -3.78 -11.68
CA VAL A 71 21.27 -2.94 -10.73
C VAL A 71 19.99 -3.64 -10.32
N LYS A 72 19.27 -4.27 -11.26
CA LYS A 72 18.09 -5.09 -10.95
C LYS A 72 18.43 -6.26 -10.02
N ARG A 73 19.54 -6.96 -10.29
CA ARG A 73 19.99 -8.10 -9.45
C ARG A 73 20.42 -7.64 -8.05
N LEU A 74 21.09 -6.49 -7.94
CA LEU A 74 21.47 -5.90 -6.65
C LEU A 74 20.23 -5.51 -5.83
N LEU A 75 19.28 -4.79 -6.44
CA LEU A 75 18.04 -4.39 -5.78
C LEU A 75 17.26 -5.62 -5.29
N ASN A 76 17.08 -6.62 -6.14
CA ASN A 76 16.39 -7.85 -5.76
C ASN A 76 17.13 -8.60 -4.63
N GLY A 77 18.47 -8.66 -4.68
CA GLY A 77 19.27 -9.28 -3.64
C GLY A 77 19.20 -8.55 -2.30
N LEU A 78 19.23 -7.21 -2.31
CA LEU A 78 19.10 -6.38 -1.11
C LEU A 78 17.70 -6.51 -0.50
N THR A 79 16.65 -6.44 -1.31
CA THR A 79 15.27 -6.61 -0.84
C THR A 79 15.06 -8.02 -0.28
N GLY A 80 15.52 -9.05 -0.97
CA GLY A 80 15.44 -10.44 -0.50
C GLY A 80 16.22 -10.66 0.80
N GLY A 81 17.46 -10.18 0.86
CA GLY A 81 18.29 -10.26 2.06
C GLY A 81 17.68 -9.53 3.26
N PHE A 82 17.11 -8.34 3.03
CA PHE A 82 16.40 -7.59 4.06
C PHE A 82 15.20 -8.38 4.61
N PHE A 83 14.38 -8.99 3.75
CA PHE A 83 13.25 -9.81 4.20
C PHE A 83 13.70 -11.07 4.96
N ILE A 84 14.76 -11.75 4.52
CA ILE A 84 15.33 -12.89 5.25
C ILE A 84 15.82 -12.46 6.63
N ALA A 85 16.56 -11.33 6.71
CA ALA A 85 17.04 -10.80 7.98
C ALA A 85 15.90 -10.41 8.92
N MET A 86 14.86 -9.77 8.41
CA MET A 86 13.65 -9.44 9.19
C MET A 86 12.91 -10.69 9.67
N GLY A 87 12.76 -11.70 8.81
CA GLY A 87 12.13 -12.98 9.17
C GLY A 87 12.93 -13.74 10.22
N ALA A 88 14.26 -13.80 10.08
CA ALA A 88 15.15 -14.41 11.05
C ALA A 88 15.09 -13.69 12.41
N ARG A 89 15.11 -12.35 12.41
CA ARG A 89 14.98 -11.53 13.62
C ARG A 89 13.65 -11.72 14.33
N LEU A 90 12.56 -11.90 13.57
CA LEU A 90 11.23 -12.18 14.12
C LEU A 90 11.15 -13.60 14.72
N ALA A 91 11.81 -14.58 14.10
CA ALA A 91 11.84 -15.96 14.63
C ALA A 91 12.77 -16.11 15.86
N SER A 92 13.75 -15.22 16.01
CA SER A 92 14.67 -15.21 17.15
C SER A 92 14.20 -14.36 18.35
N ASN A 93 13.09 -13.64 18.22
CA ASN A 93 12.42 -12.89 19.27
C ASN A 93 11.19 -13.64 19.75
#